data_AF-A0A9N9JQE6-F1
#
_entry.id   AF-A0A9N9JQE6-F1
#
_cell.length_a   1.000
_cell.length_b   1.000
_cell.length_c   1.000
_cell.angle_alpha   90.00
_cell.angle_beta   90.00
_cell.angle_gamma   90.00
#
_symmetry.space_group_name_H-M   'P 1'
#
loop_
_entity.id
_entity.type
_entity.pdbx_description
1 polymer ?
#
loop_
_entity_poly.entity_id
_entity_poly.type
_entity_poly.pdbx_seq_one_letter_code
_entity_poly.pdbx_strand_id
1 'polypeptide(L)'
;KHNPFISMDTIRNNATRCAKIVPATQLDTDINADQLPQVVYYTPNQKNDGHDTGVAFADNWLKNWLEPKLLKPAFTTNTLIFVTFDEDDDTEGNHIYSSLLGTPVVPPASHNDTTAYTLFSYLSTLEQNWNLQNL
;
A
#
# COMPACT_ATOMS: atom_id res chain seq x y z
N LYS A 1 -13.53 8.47 0.63
CA LYS A 1 -12.37 9.39 0.54
C LYS A 1 -11.12 8.57 0.21
N HIS A 2 -10.00 9.21 -0.11
CA HIS A 2 -8.67 8.59 -0.27
C HIS A 2 -8.57 7.52 -1.38
N ASN A 3 -9.03 7.85 -2.59
CA ASN A 3 -8.67 7.11 -3.79
C ASN A 3 -8.04 8.09 -4.79
N PRO A 4 -6.72 8.14 -4.91
CA PRO A 4 -6.06 9.13 -5.76
C PRO A 4 -6.33 8.89 -7.26
N PHE A 5 -6.55 7.65 -7.68
CA PHE A 5 -6.65 7.28 -9.09
C PHE A 5 -7.91 7.82 -9.77
N ILE A 6 -9.05 7.87 -9.07
CA ILE A 6 -10.31 8.35 -9.67
C ILE A 6 -10.27 9.85 -10.01
N SER A 7 -9.33 10.60 -9.43
CA SER A 7 -9.13 12.02 -9.73
C SER A 7 -8.42 12.26 -11.07
N MET A 8 -7.73 11.25 -11.63
CA MET A 8 -6.99 11.39 -12.87
C MET A 8 -7.89 11.22 -14.10
N ASP A 9 -7.87 12.19 -15.02
CA ASP A 9 -8.64 12.14 -16.28
C ASP A 9 -8.36 10.89 -17.11
N THR A 10 -7.10 10.47 -17.15
CA THR A 10 -6.63 9.27 -17.87
C THR A 10 -7.13 7.96 -17.27
N ILE A 11 -7.70 8.00 -16.05
CA ILE A 11 -8.35 6.87 -15.38
C ILE A 11 -9.87 7.03 -15.45
N ARG A 12 -10.44 8.14 -14.94
CA ARG A 12 -11.90 8.30 -14.83
C ARG A 12 -12.62 8.31 -16.18
N ASN A 13 -11.97 8.80 -17.24
CA ASN A 13 -12.54 8.82 -18.59
C ASN A 13 -12.21 7.55 -19.41
N ASN A 14 -11.53 6.56 -18.82
CA ASN A 14 -11.21 5.29 -19.46
C ASN A 14 -11.85 4.13 -18.69
N ALA A 15 -12.93 3.56 -19.24
CA ALA A 15 -13.72 2.53 -18.56
C ALA A 15 -12.88 1.31 -18.12
N THR A 16 -11.93 0.86 -18.94
CA THR A 16 -11.05 -0.28 -18.63
C THR A 16 -10.14 0.00 -17.45
N ARG A 17 -9.60 1.22 -17.35
CA ARG A 17 -8.74 1.63 -16.23
C ARG A 17 -9.55 1.91 -14.97
N CYS A 18 -10.69 2.59 -15.11
CA CYS A 18 -11.61 2.83 -14.00
C CYS A 18 -12.12 1.51 -13.37
N ALA A 19 -12.33 0.46 -14.17
CA ALA A 19 -12.72 -0.86 -13.69
C ALA A 19 -11.63 -1.58 -12.85
N LYS A 20 -10.41 -1.04 -12.77
CA LYS A 20 -9.36 -1.53 -11.84
C LYS A 20 -9.49 -0.95 -10.44
N ILE A 21 -10.37 0.03 -10.24
CA ILE A 21 -10.75 0.52 -8.91
C ILE A 21 -11.86 -0.41 -8.39
N VAL A 22 -11.52 -1.23 -7.41
CA VAL A 22 -12.35 -2.34 -6.92
C VAL A 22 -12.53 -2.27 -5.40
N PRO A 23 -13.57 -2.91 -4.84
CA PRO A 23 -13.70 -3.05 -3.39
C PRO A 23 -12.56 -3.90 -2.80
N ALA A 24 -12.25 -3.67 -1.53
CA ALA A 24 -11.23 -4.41 -0.78
C ALA A 24 -11.38 -5.94 -0.83
N THR A 25 -12.61 -6.45 -0.95
CA THR A 25 -12.90 -7.90 -1.04
C THR A 25 -12.35 -8.55 -2.31
N GLN A 26 -12.05 -7.76 -3.36
CA GLN A 26 -11.40 -8.28 -4.56
C GLN A 26 -10.01 -8.82 -4.25
N LEU A 27 -9.25 -8.16 -3.36
CA LEU A 27 -7.92 -8.63 -2.97
C LEU A 27 -7.97 -10.03 -2.36
N ASP A 28 -8.94 -10.31 -1.49
CA ASP A 28 -9.09 -11.66 -0.92
C ASP A 28 -9.47 -12.70 -1.99
N THR A 29 -10.25 -12.29 -3.00
CA THR A 29 -10.57 -13.14 -4.16
C THR A 29 -9.32 -13.46 -4.97
N ASP A 30 -8.51 -12.46 -5.28
CA ASP A 30 -7.28 -12.60 -6.07
C ASP A 30 -6.23 -13.46 -5.33
N ILE A 31 -6.08 -13.25 -4.02
CA ILE A 31 -5.19 -14.08 -3.17
C ILE A 31 -5.64 -15.54 -3.17
N ASN A 32 -6.94 -15.81 -3.03
CA ASN A 32 -7.46 -17.18 -2.99
C ASN A 32 -7.40 -17.89 -4.35
N ALA A 33 -7.37 -17.12 -5.45
CA ALA A 33 -7.24 -17.63 -6.81
C ALA A 33 -5.79 -17.73 -7.30
N ASP A 34 -4.81 -17.28 -6.50
CA ASP A 34 -3.40 -17.13 -6.90
C ASP A 34 -3.24 -16.23 -8.15
N GLN A 35 -4.00 -15.13 -8.19
CA GLN A 35 -4.06 -14.18 -9.31
C GLN A 35 -3.84 -12.73 -8.86
N LEU A 36 -2.88 -12.51 -7.95
CA LEU A 36 -2.57 -11.17 -7.48
C LEU A 36 -2.13 -10.24 -8.63
N PRO A 37 -2.62 -8.98 -8.65
CA PRO A 37 -2.05 -7.94 -9.49
C PRO A 37 -0.58 -7.68 -9.16
N GLN A 38 0.15 -7.17 -10.14
CA GLN A 38 1.55 -6.77 -9.97
C GLN A 38 1.73 -5.61 -8.98
N VAL A 39 0.73 -4.72 -8.90
CA VAL A 39 0.67 -3.61 -7.96
C VAL A 39 -0.73 -3.54 -7.37
N VAL A 40 -0.81 -3.48 -6.05
CA VAL A 40 -2.05 -3.25 -5.30
C VAL A 40 -1.86 -1.98 -4.47
N TYR A 41 -2.79 -1.04 -4.61
CA TYR A 41 -2.90 0.12 -3.73
C TYR A 41 -4.16 -0.08 -2.88
N TYR A 42 -3.97 -0.24 -1.58
CA TYR A 42 -5.06 -0.54 -0.64
C TYR A 42 -5.19 0.61 0.35
N THR A 43 -6.39 1.20 0.40
CA THR A 43 -6.74 2.19 1.43
C THR A 43 -7.84 1.60 2.32
N PRO A 44 -7.62 1.52 3.64
CA PRO A 44 -8.68 1.14 4.57
C PRO A 44 -9.84 2.14 4.53
N ASN A 45 -10.97 1.80 5.15
CA ASN A 45 -12.02 2.80 5.36
C ASN A 45 -11.62 3.78 6.48
N GLN A 46 -12.36 4.90 6.62
CA GLN A 46 -12.10 5.98 7.60
C GLN A 46 -12.07 5.55 9.09
N LYS A 47 -12.58 4.36 9.42
CA LYS A 47 -12.46 3.81 10.77
C LYS A 47 -11.19 3.00 10.95
N ASN A 48 -10.60 2.51 9.87
CA ASN A 48 -9.51 1.56 9.88
C ASN A 48 -8.19 2.20 9.45
N ASP A 49 -8.22 3.38 8.83
CA ASP A 49 -7.05 4.14 8.38
C ASP A 49 -6.42 5.00 9.50
N GLY A 50 -7.09 5.13 10.64
CA GLY A 50 -6.59 5.86 11.80
C GLY A 50 -7.09 7.29 11.92
N HIS A 51 -7.81 7.80 10.92
CA HIS A 51 -8.31 9.18 10.89
C HIS A 51 -9.35 9.45 11.99
N ASP A 52 -10.44 8.67 12.04
CA ASP A 52 -11.56 8.94 12.98
C ASP A 52 -11.40 8.25 14.34
N THR A 53 -10.63 7.16 14.38
CA THR A 53 -10.54 6.24 15.53
C THR A 53 -9.16 6.20 16.19
N GLY A 54 -8.17 6.87 15.60
CA GLY A 54 -6.79 6.92 16.07
C GLY A 54 -5.97 5.66 15.77
N VAL A 55 -4.66 5.80 15.97
CA VAL A 55 -3.63 4.80 15.59
C VAL A 55 -3.81 3.45 16.30
N ALA A 56 -4.20 3.42 17.58
CA ALA A 56 -4.37 2.17 18.30
C ALA A 56 -5.48 1.28 17.70
N PHE A 57 -6.55 1.89 17.20
CA PHE A 57 -7.62 1.15 16.51
C PHE A 57 -7.15 0.66 15.14
N ALA A 58 -6.47 1.53 14.39
CA ALA A 58 -5.92 1.20 13.08
C ALA A 58 -4.88 0.08 13.15
N ASP A 59 -3.98 0.10 14.14
CA ASP A 59 -2.98 -0.95 14.39
C ASP A 59 -3.65 -2.30 14.69
N ASN A 60 -4.63 -2.32 15.60
CA ASN A 60 -5.37 -3.55 15.89
C ASN A 60 -6.13 -4.05 14.65
N TRP A 61 -6.71 -3.16 13.84
CA TRP A 61 -7.34 -3.57 12.59
C TRP A 61 -6.31 -4.13 11.60
N LEU A 62 -5.19 -3.43 11.38
CA LEU A 62 -4.14 -3.81 10.44
C LEU A 62 -3.56 -5.18 10.80
N LYS A 63 -3.27 -5.41 12.08
CA LYS A 63 -2.81 -6.70 12.60
C LYS A 63 -3.76 -7.84 12.21
N ASN A 64 -5.05 -7.69 12.54
CA ASN A 64 -6.05 -8.71 12.25
C ASN A 64 -6.30 -8.90 10.75
N TRP A 65 -6.09 -7.87 9.93
CA TRP A 65 -6.27 -7.94 8.48
C TRP A 65 -5.05 -8.52 7.76
N LEU A 66 -3.83 -8.16 8.18
CA LEU A 66 -2.57 -8.48 7.53
C LEU A 66 -2.01 -9.84 7.97
N GLU A 67 -1.96 -10.15 9.27
CA GLU A 67 -1.33 -11.38 9.77
C GLU A 67 -1.89 -12.66 9.11
N PRO A 68 -3.21 -12.84 8.94
CA PRO A 68 -3.73 -14.03 8.24
C PRO A 68 -3.32 -14.10 6.77
N LYS A 69 -3.07 -12.97 6.11
CA LYS A 69 -2.62 -12.92 4.71
C LYS A 69 -1.14 -13.27 4.60
N LEU A 70 -0.33 -12.91 5.59
CA LEU A 70 1.09 -13.29 5.64
C LEU A 70 1.33 -14.80 5.70
N LEU A 71 0.32 -15.58 6.11
CA LEU A 71 0.37 -17.04 6.11
C LEU A 71 0.13 -17.66 4.71
N LYS A 72 -0.24 -16.86 3.70
CA LYS A 72 -0.57 -17.34 2.36
C LYS A 72 0.61 -17.12 1.40
N PRO A 73 1.21 -18.19 0.84
CA PRO A 73 2.31 -18.05 -0.13
C PRO A 73 1.95 -17.20 -1.35
N ALA A 74 0.70 -17.27 -1.81
CA ALA A 74 0.18 -16.42 -2.88
C ALA A 74 0.38 -14.93 -2.59
N PHE A 75 0.30 -14.51 -1.33
CA PHE A 75 0.44 -13.10 -0.91
C PHE A 75 1.86 -12.70 -0.52
N THR A 76 2.75 -13.65 -0.23
CA THR A 76 4.08 -13.35 0.32
C THR A 76 5.24 -13.69 -0.60
N THR A 77 5.05 -14.60 -1.56
CA THR A 77 6.11 -14.99 -2.50
C THR A 77 6.46 -13.81 -3.41
N ASN A 78 7.72 -13.38 -3.40
CA ASN A 78 8.24 -12.28 -4.22
C ASN A 78 7.43 -10.98 -4.09
N THR A 79 6.85 -10.73 -2.92
CA THR A 79 5.98 -9.58 -2.68
C THR A 79 6.66 -8.61 -1.73
N LEU A 80 6.63 -7.31 -2.07
CA LEU A 80 6.97 -6.21 -1.18
C LEU A 80 5.66 -5.59 -0.65
N ILE A 81 5.50 -5.60 0.67
CA ILE A 81 4.40 -4.97 1.37
C ILE A 81 4.90 -3.66 1.94
N PHE A 82 4.29 -2.55 1.53
CA PHE A 82 4.58 -1.22 2.01
C PHE A 82 3.39 -0.70 2.83
N VAL A 83 3.61 -0.45 4.11
CA VAL A 83 2.62 0.14 5.02
C VAL A 83 3.08 1.55 5.34
N THR A 84 2.20 2.54 5.13
CA THR A 84 2.51 3.96 5.32
C THR A 84 1.23 4.75 5.60
N PHE A 85 1.39 6.04 5.89
CA PHE A 85 0.32 7.03 6.01
C PHE A 85 0.43 8.09 4.91
N ASP A 86 -0.65 8.78 4.58
CA ASP A 86 -0.64 9.90 3.63
C ASP A 86 -0.21 11.23 4.26
N GLU A 87 -0.54 11.43 5.54
CA GLU A 87 -0.18 12.61 6.32
C GLU A 87 0.13 12.29 7.80
N ASP A 88 0.76 13.24 8.47
CA ASP A 88 0.81 13.34 9.93
C ASP A 88 -0.35 14.17 10.48
N ASP A 89 -0.38 14.41 11.80
CA ASP A 89 -1.41 15.22 12.47
C ASP A 89 -1.19 16.74 12.26
N ASP A 90 -0.97 17.18 11.02
CA ASP A 90 -0.69 18.56 10.60
C ASP A 90 0.56 19.19 11.27
N THR A 91 1.60 18.39 11.51
CA THR A 91 2.83 18.87 12.14
C THR A 91 3.88 19.33 11.11
N GLU A 92 4.84 20.14 11.55
CA GLU A 92 5.90 20.62 10.66
C GLU A 92 6.75 19.44 10.18
N GLY A 93 6.79 19.23 8.86
CA GLY A 93 7.64 18.24 8.21
C GLY A 93 6.92 17.00 7.66
N ASN A 94 5.63 16.82 7.94
CA ASN A 94 4.80 15.71 7.47
C ASN A 94 5.48 14.34 7.67
N HIS A 95 5.96 14.08 8.89
CA HIS A 95 6.78 12.90 9.17
C HIS A 95 5.90 11.71 9.52
N ILE A 96 5.79 10.78 8.56
CA ILE A 96 4.87 9.65 8.61
C ILE A 96 5.58 8.33 8.92
N TYR A 97 4.86 7.42 9.58
CA TYR A 97 5.30 6.03 9.72
C TYR A 97 5.37 5.35 8.34
N SER A 98 6.42 4.57 8.11
CA SER A 98 6.62 3.79 6.89
C SER A 98 7.36 2.49 7.21
N SER A 99 6.87 1.37 6.69
CA SER A 99 7.48 0.06 6.88
C SER A 99 7.43 -0.78 5.61
N LEU A 100 8.54 -1.45 5.32
CA LEU A 100 8.67 -2.41 4.23
C LEU A 100 8.81 -3.82 4.81
N LEU A 101 8.01 -4.75 4.28
CA LEU A 101 8.01 -6.16 4.65
C LEU A 101 8.03 -7.03 3.39
N GLY A 102 8.82 -8.09 3.39
CA GLY A 102 8.81 -9.08 2.32
C GLY A 102 10.20 -9.55 1.91
N THR A 103 10.24 -10.56 1.04
CA THR A 103 11.51 -11.13 0.55
C THR A 103 12.38 -10.15 -0.24
N PRO A 104 11.86 -9.08 -0.89
CA PRO A 104 12.72 -8.09 -1.56
C PRO A 104 13.44 -7.11 -0.62
N VAL A 105 13.12 -7.08 0.68
CA VAL A 105 13.71 -6.13 1.64
C VAL A 105 15.15 -6.52 1.96
N VAL A 106 16.06 -5.54 1.90
CA VAL A 106 17.50 -5.70 2.15
C VAL A 106 17.97 -4.63 3.14
N PRO A 107 18.68 -4.99 4.24
CA PRO A 107 18.98 -6.35 4.69
C PRO A 107 17.72 -7.16 5.08
N PRO A 108 17.76 -8.49 4.98
CA PRO A 108 16.63 -9.38 5.29
C PRO A 108 16.47 -9.57 6.82
N ALA A 109 16.44 -8.46 7.55
CA ALA A 109 16.30 -8.41 9.00
C ALA A 109 15.58 -7.12 9.40
N SER A 110 14.93 -7.12 10.56
CA SER A 110 14.36 -5.90 11.13
C SER A 110 15.48 -4.89 11.36
N HIS A 111 15.36 -3.72 10.75
CA HIS A 111 16.30 -2.62 10.89
C HIS A 111 15.56 -1.29 10.72
N ASN A 112 16.16 -0.23 11.24
CA ASN A 112 15.72 1.12 10.95
C ASN A 112 16.58 1.64 9.80
N ASP A 113 15.92 2.19 8.78
CA ASP A 113 16.58 2.98 7.75
C ASP A 113 16.48 4.46 8.12
N THR A 114 17.60 5.17 8.04
CA THR A 114 17.68 6.61 8.34
C THR A 114 17.81 7.47 7.08
N THR A 115 17.76 6.88 5.90
CA THR A 115 17.70 7.62 4.63
C THR A 115 16.41 8.42 4.55
N ALA A 116 16.51 9.66 4.05
CA ALA A 116 15.36 10.51 3.85
C ALA A 116 14.56 10.05 2.62
N TYR A 117 13.27 9.79 2.83
CA TYR A 117 12.32 9.39 1.79
C TYR A 117 11.13 10.35 1.73
N THR A 118 10.44 10.34 0.59
CA THR A 118 9.14 11.00 0.43
C THR A 118 8.16 9.98 -0.18
N LEU A 119 6.87 10.30 -0.24
CA LEU A 119 5.91 9.45 -0.96
C LEU A 119 6.24 9.29 -2.46
N PHE A 120 7.04 10.19 -3.04
CA PHE A 120 7.56 10.01 -4.41
C PHE A 120 8.62 8.91 -4.51
N SER A 121 9.28 8.55 -3.41
CA SER A 121 10.23 7.42 -3.38
C SER A 121 9.52 6.10 -3.70
N TYR A 122 8.27 5.92 -3.24
CA TYR A 122 7.44 4.77 -3.62
C TYR A 122 7.20 4.73 -5.13
N LEU A 123 6.87 5.86 -5.75
CA LEU A 123 6.65 5.93 -7.20
C LEU A 123 7.92 5.55 -7.96
N SER A 124 9.08 6.08 -7.55
CA SER A 124 10.36 5.72 -8.15
C SER A 124 10.68 4.23 -8.01
N THR A 125 10.33 3.61 -6.87
CA THR A 125 10.47 2.16 -6.69
C THR A 125 9.63 1.38 -7.71
N LEU A 126 8.37 1.78 -7.93
CA LEU A 126 7.53 1.14 -8.95
C LEU A 126 8.11 1.32 -10.36
N GLU A 127 8.52 2.54 -10.71
CA GLU A 127 9.09 2.83 -12.03
C GLU A 127 10.32 1.97 -12.31
N GLN A 128 11.23 1.85 -11.34
CA GLN A 128 12.42 1.02 -11.47
C GLN A 128 12.08 -0.47 -11.55
N ASN A 129 11.11 -0.96 -10.77
CA ASN A 129 10.75 -2.39 -10.74
C ASN A 129 10.13 -2.88 -12.07
N TRP A 130 9.39 -2.03 -12.79
CA TRP A 130 8.78 -2.36 -14.09
C TRP A 130 9.41 -1.64 -15.28
N ASN A 131 10.58 -1.02 -15.12
CA ASN A 131 11.31 -0.29 -16.16
C ASN A 131 10.41 0.74 -16.89
N LEU A 132 9.65 1.51 -16.11
CA LEU A 132 8.80 2.60 -16.60
C LEU A 132 9.61 3.89 -16.74
N GLN A 133 9.09 4.84 -17.52
CA GLN A 133 9.65 6.19 -17.58
C GLN A 133 9.31 6.96 -16.30
N ASN A 134 10.18 7.89 -15.92
CA ASN A 134 9.95 8.82 -14.82
C ASN A 134 8.82 9.79 -15.18
N LEU A 135 7.89 10.00 -14.25
CA LEU A 135 6.73 10.89 -14.39
C LEU A 135 7.03 12.37 -14.19
#